data_AF-A0A142YMF3-F1
#
_entry.id   AF-A0A142YMF3-F1
#
_cell.length_a   1.000
_cell.length_b   1.000
_cell.length_c   1.000
_cell.angle_alpha   90.00
_cell.angle_beta   90.00
_cell.angle_gamma   90.00
#
_symmetry.space_group_name_H-M   'P 1'
#
loop_
_entity.id
_entity.type
_entity.pdbx_description
1 polymer ?
#
loop_
_entity_poly.entity_id
_entity_poly.type
_entity_poly.pdbx_seq_one_letter_code
_entity_poly.pdbx_strand_id
1 'polypeptide(L)'
;MLNEEWAVIRRDAVEMFNSPVVEGFRRNCVRYFEGALEGKGPFRRRPNTSLRLICDTPVPTKLVAYPCGTVRHGEFVPQVEKLHCELLQERTKVVDGIQARKFTRRLTFTLKPECDSLGTIYPSAIEDARTALGVMADFISDARAVFARSHDYCCCCGKGLRDESSRARGVGPECVRVLNWLAFEKTEGNALVNAV
;
A
#
# COMPACT_ATOMS: atom_id res chain seq x y z
N MET A 1 -26.73 -19.66 -14.09
CA MET A 1 -25.42 -19.42 -14.74
C MET A 1 -24.66 -18.23 -14.14
N LEU A 2 -25.14 -16.98 -14.20
CA LEU A 2 -24.38 -15.83 -13.65
C LEU A 2 -24.03 -15.96 -12.16
N ASN A 3 -24.97 -16.40 -11.31
CA ASN A 3 -24.74 -16.45 -9.86
C ASN A 3 -23.70 -17.49 -9.42
N GLU A 4 -23.58 -18.62 -10.13
CA GLU A 4 -22.61 -19.68 -9.81
C GLU A 4 -21.19 -19.25 -10.20
N GLU A 5 -21.05 -18.62 -11.37
CA GLU A 5 -19.77 -18.07 -11.85
C GLU A 5 -19.23 -17.00 -10.89
N TRP A 6 -20.08 -16.06 -10.45
CA TRP A 6 -19.71 -15.06 -9.45
C TRP A 6 -19.34 -15.66 -8.09
N ALA A 7 -20.01 -16.75 -7.68
CA ALA A 7 -19.70 -17.44 -6.45
C ALA A 7 -18.32 -18.13 -6.53
N VAL A 8 -17.98 -18.74 -7.68
CA VAL A 8 -16.66 -19.32 -7.94
C VAL A 8 -15.57 -18.24 -7.90
N ILE A 9 -15.74 -17.14 -8.64
CA ILE A 9 -14.76 -16.04 -8.66
C ILE A 9 -14.54 -15.50 -7.24
N ARG A 10 -15.61 -15.35 -6.46
CA ARG A 10 -15.52 -14.91 -5.07
C ARG A 10 -14.74 -15.89 -4.22
N ARG A 11 -15.09 -17.18 -4.26
CA ARG A 11 -14.45 -18.23 -3.46
C ARG A 11 -12.96 -18.30 -3.78
N ASP A 12 -12.61 -18.39 -5.06
CA ASP A 12 -11.23 -18.57 -5.49
C ASP A 12 -10.39 -17.33 -5.13
N ALA A 13 -10.94 -16.13 -5.28
CA ALA A 13 -10.28 -14.92 -4.80
C ALA A 13 -10.09 -14.92 -3.28
N VAL A 14 -11.09 -15.35 -2.48
CA VAL A 14 -10.95 -15.46 -1.01
C VAL A 14 -9.86 -16.47 -0.64
N GLU A 15 -9.82 -17.63 -1.31
CA GLU A 15 -8.82 -18.66 -1.06
C GLU A 15 -7.40 -18.13 -1.30
N MET A 16 -7.20 -17.33 -2.35
CA MET A 16 -5.93 -16.66 -2.61
C MET A 16 -5.52 -15.73 -1.45
N PHE A 17 -6.48 -15.06 -0.80
CA PHE A 17 -6.20 -14.20 0.35
C PHE A 17 -5.90 -14.97 1.65
N ASN A 18 -6.25 -16.26 1.74
CA ASN A 18 -5.83 -17.11 2.86
C ASN A 18 -4.35 -17.56 2.78
N SER A 19 -3.57 -17.00 1.86
CA SER A 19 -2.14 -17.29 1.71
C SER A 19 -1.32 -16.73 2.88
N PRO A 20 -0.27 -17.45 3.36
CA PRO A 20 0.67 -16.94 4.36
C PRO A 20 1.31 -15.59 3.99
N VAL A 21 1.41 -15.29 2.69
CA VAL A 21 1.89 -14.01 2.17
C VAL A 21 1.06 -12.85 2.70
N VAL A 22 -0.26 -13.00 2.79
CA VAL A 22 -1.16 -11.93 3.22
C VAL A 22 -0.93 -11.57 4.68
N GLU A 23 -0.81 -12.57 5.55
CA GLU A 23 -0.52 -12.34 6.96
C GLU A 23 0.91 -11.82 7.19
N GLY A 24 1.88 -12.29 6.41
CA GLY A 24 3.24 -11.73 6.41
C GLY A 24 3.27 -10.26 6.01
N PHE A 25 2.51 -9.90 4.97
CA PHE A 25 2.34 -8.53 4.51
C PHE A 25 1.66 -7.65 5.57
N ARG A 26 0.56 -8.15 6.16
CA ARG A 26 -0.19 -7.46 7.21
C ARG A 26 0.71 -7.13 8.38
N ARG A 27 1.47 -8.10 8.91
CA ARG A 27 2.40 -7.89 10.05
C ARG A 27 3.45 -6.81 9.78
N ASN A 28 4.05 -6.80 8.59
CA ASN A 28 4.99 -5.75 8.20
C ASN A 28 4.30 -4.36 8.12
N CYS A 29 3.10 -4.30 7.54
CA CYS A 29 2.35 -3.06 7.50
C CYS A 29 1.94 -2.54 8.90
N VAL A 30 1.51 -3.43 9.80
CA VAL A 30 1.16 -3.08 11.19
C VAL A 30 2.32 -2.38 11.88
N ARG A 31 3.50 -2.99 11.84
CA ARG A 31 4.71 -2.42 12.46
C ARG A 31 5.07 -1.04 11.87
N TYR A 32 4.82 -0.83 10.58
CA TYR A 32 4.97 0.49 9.94
C TYR A 32 3.99 1.51 10.50
N PHE A 33 2.70 1.15 10.57
CA PHE A 33 1.67 2.07 11.03
C PHE A 33 1.79 2.37 12.52
N GLU A 34 2.22 1.40 13.33
CA GLU A 34 2.56 1.62 14.74
C GLU A 34 3.65 2.68 14.87
N GLY A 35 4.81 2.51 14.22
CA GLY A 35 5.88 3.51 14.26
C GLY A 35 5.48 4.86 13.65
N ALA A 36 4.66 4.86 12.59
CA ALA A 36 4.18 6.08 11.96
C ALA A 36 3.19 6.87 12.83
N LEU A 37 2.49 6.20 13.74
CA LEU A 37 1.46 6.77 14.61
C LEU A 37 1.89 6.84 16.08
N GLU A 38 3.07 6.34 16.42
CA GLU A 38 3.63 6.35 17.76
C GLU A 38 3.65 7.78 18.35
N GLY A 39 3.17 7.90 19.59
CA GLY A 39 3.07 9.19 20.29
C GLY A 39 2.04 10.16 19.71
N LYS A 40 1.29 9.78 18.66
CA LYS A 40 0.21 10.60 18.09
C LYS A 40 -1.11 10.22 18.75
N GLY A 41 -1.74 11.21 19.38
CA GLY A 41 -3.05 11.05 20.01
C GLY A 41 -4.19 10.80 19.01
N PRO A 42 -5.45 10.72 19.49
CA PRO A 42 -6.60 10.61 18.62
C PRO A 42 -6.66 11.81 17.65
N PHE A 43 -7.11 11.56 16.42
CA PHE A 43 -7.01 12.54 15.35
C PHE A 43 -8.36 13.18 15.07
N ARG A 44 -8.41 14.50 14.86
CA ARG A 44 -9.62 15.18 14.39
C ARG A 44 -10.14 14.64 13.05
N ARG A 45 -9.24 14.11 12.22
CA ARG A 45 -9.52 13.51 10.90
C ARG A 45 -8.56 12.35 10.68
N ARG A 46 -8.88 11.45 9.75
CA ARG A 46 -7.99 10.35 9.39
C ARG A 46 -6.58 10.85 9.05
N PRO A 47 -5.52 10.33 9.70
CA PRO A 47 -4.16 10.72 9.37
C PRO A 47 -3.80 10.29 7.94
N ASN A 48 -3.02 11.11 7.24
CA ASN A 48 -2.51 10.78 5.91
C ASN A 48 -1.32 9.82 6.01
N THR A 49 -1.58 8.61 6.49
CA THR A 49 -0.59 7.52 6.62
C THR A 49 -1.07 6.33 5.80
N SER A 50 -0.25 5.91 4.84
CA SER A 50 -0.56 4.79 3.92
C SER A 50 0.75 4.22 3.38
N LEU A 51 0.68 3.03 2.77
CA LEU A 51 1.74 2.48 1.95
C LEU A 51 1.21 2.35 0.52
N ARG A 52 1.96 2.86 -0.45
CA ARG A 52 1.66 2.80 -1.88
C ARG A 52 2.75 2.00 -2.55
N LEU A 53 2.46 0.76 -2.89
CA LEU A 53 3.41 -0.20 -3.45
C LEU A 53 3.16 -0.31 -4.95
N ILE A 54 4.16 -0.01 -5.76
CA ILE A 54 4.05 -0.07 -7.21
C ILE A 54 4.18 -1.53 -7.66
N CYS A 55 3.17 -2.00 -8.39
CA CYS A 55 3.15 -3.34 -8.95
C CYS A 55 4.01 -3.38 -10.21
N ASP A 56 4.69 -4.50 -10.43
CA ASP A 56 5.42 -4.74 -11.68
C ASP A 56 4.46 -5.22 -12.77
N THR A 57 3.84 -4.25 -13.45
CA THR A 57 2.81 -4.50 -14.46
C THR A 57 2.96 -3.53 -15.64
N PRO A 58 2.62 -3.94 -16.88
CA PRO A 58 2.76 -3.08 -18.06
C PRO A 58 1.98 -1.75 -17.98
N VAL A 59 0.84 -1.76 -17.27
CA VAL A 59 0.04 -0.55 -17.01
C VAL A 59 0.32 -0.10 -15.57
N PRO A 60 0.58 1.20 -15.31
CA PRO A 60 0.87 1.67 -13.96
C PRO A 60 -0.19 1.24 -12.96
N THR A 61 0.19 0.34 -12.05
CA THR A 61 -0.68 -0.27 -11.05
C THR A 61 -0.03 -0.17 -9.69
N LYS A 62 -0.83 0.06 -8.65
CA LYS A 62 -0.34 0.13 -7.28
C LYS A 62 -1.31 -0.47 -6.29
N LEU A 63 -0.76 -1.13 -5.29
CA LEU A 63 -1.47 -1.54 -4.09
C LEU A 63 -1.34 -0.43 -3.05
N VAL A 64 -2.45 0.09 -2.55
CA VAL A 64 -2.49 1.06 -1.47
C VAL A 64 -3.03 0.40 -0.21
N ALA A 65 -2.26 0.39 0.87
CA ALA A 65 -2.67 -0.11 2.18
C ALA A 65 -2.70 1.04 3.19
N TYR A 66 -3.70 1.04 4.07
CA TYR A 66 -3.80 2.02 5.16
C TYR A 66 -4.58 1.44 6.35
N PRO A 67 -4.33 1.92 7.58
CA PRO A 67 -5.05 1.44 8.74
C PRO A 67 -6.51 1.87 8.67
N CYS A 68 -7.42 0.95 8.98
CA CYS A 68 -8.79 1.27 9.30
C CYS A 68 -8.85 2.11 10.58
N GLY A 69 -10.04 2.57 10.94
CA GLY A 69 -10.24 3.20 12.23
C GLY A 69 -11.71 3.36 12.56
N THR A 70 -11.96 3.81 13.77
CA THR A 70 -13.31 4.09 14.29
C THR A 70 -13.37 5.53 14.74
N VAL A 71 -14.57 6.12 14.70
CA VAL A 71 -14.80 7.44 15.30
C VAL A 71 -15.31 7.23 16.71
N ARG A 72 -14.61 7.76 17.70
CA ARG A 72 -15.01 7.75 19.12
C ARG A 72 -15.03 9.17 19.63
N HIS A 73 -16.16 9.61 20.18
CA HIS A 73 -16.34 10.97 20.70
C HIS A 73 -15.94 12.08 19.70
N GLY A 74 -16.20 11.88 18.40
CA GLY A 74 -15.84 12.83 17.35
C GLY A 74 -14.39 12.77 16.87
N GLU A 75 -13.56 11.88 17.43
CA GLU A 75 -12.17 11.71 17.04
C GLU A 75 -11.94 10.37 16.33
N PHE A 76 -11.06 10.38 15.33
CA PHE A 76 -10.63 9.20 14.60
C PHE A 76 -9.54 8.46 15.39
N VAL A 77 -9.82 7.19 15.68
CA VAL A 77 -8.90 6.26 16.34
C VAL A 77 -8.47 5.19 15.33
N PRO A 78 -7.21 5.18 14.89
CA PRO A 78 -6.69 4.15 14.00
C PRO A 78 -6.72 2.76 14.65
N GLN A 79 -7.01 1.75 13.85
CA GLN A 79 -6.90 0.32 14.19
C GLN A 79 -5.81 -0.29 13.31
N VAL A 80 -4.56 -0.23 13.78
CA VAL A 80 -3.38 -0.59 12.97
C VAL A 80 -3.38 -2.05 12.51
N GLU A 81 -3.97 -2.95 13.30
CA GLU A 81 -4.08 -4.38 12.97
C GLU A 81 -5.02 -4.69 11.80
N LYS A 82 -5.91 -3.75 11.48
CA LYS A 82 -6.91 -3.87 10.42
C LYS A 82 -6.55 -2.93 9.28
N LEU A 83 -6.20 -3.48 8.13
CA LEU A 83 -5.73 -2.73 6.96
C LEU A 83 -6.79 -2.77 5.86
N HIS A 84 -7.18 -1.60 5.37
CA HIS A 84 -7.94 -1.51 4.14
C HIS A 84 -6.97 -1.35 2.98
N CYS A 85 -7.16 -2.18 1.96
CA CYS A 85 -6.29 -2.27 0.82
C CYS A 85 -7.06 -2.03 -0.48
N GLU A 86 -6.45 -1.29 -1.40
CA GLU A 86 -7.00 -1.01 -2.73
C GLU A 86 -5.96 -1.28 -3.81
N LEU A 87 -6.31 -2.09 -4.80
CA LEU A 87 -5.54 -2.18 -6.03
C LEU A 87 -6.06 -1.12 -7.00
N LEU A 88 -5.17 -0.22 -7.41
CA LEU A 88 -5.48 0.90 -8.29
C LEU A 88 -4.67 0.77 -9.58
N GLN A 89 -5.34 0.90 -10.72
CA GLN A 89 -4.69 0.90 -12.04
C GLN A 89 -4.97 2.20 -12.77
N GLU A 90 -3.93 2.78 -13.36
CA GLU A 90 -4.04 3.99 -14.17
C GLU A 90 -4.88 3.71 -15.42
N ARG A 91 -5.78 4.63 -15.71
CA ARG A 91 -6.53 4.71 -16.96
C ARG A 91 -6.42 6.12 -17.51
N THR A 92 -6.21 6.20 -18.81
CA THR A 92 -6.32 7.46 -19.54
C THR A 92 -7.75 7.63 -20.00
N LYS A 93 -8.33 8.80 -19.74
CA LYS A 93 -9.63 9.21 -20.26
C LYS A 93 -9.49 10.58 -20.92
N VAL A 94 -10.18 10.78 -22.03
CA VAL A 94 -10.32 12.12 -22.62
C VAL A 94 -11.42 12.86 -21.86
N VAL A 95 -11.09 14.03 -21.33
CA VAL A 95 -12.03 14.95 -20.66
C VAL A 95 -11.84 16.30 -21.33
N ASP A 96 -12.89 16.84 -21.93
CA ASP A 96 -12.88 18.14 -22.64
C ASP A 96 -11.75 18.23 -23.68
N GLY A 97 -11.49 17.13 -24.40
CA GLY A 97 -10.42 17.04 -25.41
C GLY A 97 -9.00 16.85 -24.85
N ILE A 98 -8.82 16.88 -23.52
CA ILE A 98 -7.53 16.71 -22.85
C ILE A 98 -7.39 15.28 -22.34
N GLN A 99 -6.24 14.65 -22.58
CA GLN A 99 -5.92 13.36 -21.96
C GLN A 99 -5.68 13.54 -20.46
N ALA A 100 -6.62 13.04 -19.66
CA ALA A 100 -6.52 13.00 -18.22
C ALA A 100 -6.17 11.57 -17.75
N ARG A 101 -5.14 11.46 -16.91
CA ARG A 101 -4.78 10.20 -16.25
C ARG A 101 -5.53 10.10 -14.92
N LYS A 102 -6.13 8.94 -14.66
CA LYS A 102 -6.83 8.67 -13.40
C LYS A 102 -6.57 7.24 -12.95
N PHE A 103 -6.25 7.06 -11.69
CA PHE A 103 -6.25 5.73 -11.07
C PHE A 103 -7.69 5.29 -10.79
N THR A 104 -8.03 4.09 -11.27
CA THR A 104 -9.31 3.44 -11.05
C THR A 104 -9.14 2.22 -10.17
N ARG A 105 -10.09 2.01 -9.27
CA ARG A 105 -10.06 0.90 -8.32
C ARG A 105 -10.45 -0.39 -9.01
N ARG A 106 -9.57 -1.38 -8.91
CA ARG A 106 -9.70 -2.72 -9.51
C ARG A 106 -10.12 -3.76 -8.48
N LEU A 107 -9.56 -3.65 -7.28
CA LEU A 107 -9.85 -4.56 -6.17
C LEU A 107 -9.89 -3.79 -4.85
N THR A 108 -10.70 -4.26 -3.92
CA THR A 108 -10.76 -3.74 -2.55
C THR A 108 -10.94 -4.88 -1.59
N PHE A 109 -10.15 -4.87 -0.52
CA PHE A 109 -10.20 -5.90 0.51
C PHE A 109 -9.72 -5.32 1.84
N THR A 110 -10.06 -6.00 2.91
CA THR A 110 -9.60 -5.67 4.26
C THR A 110 -8.86 -6.86 4.83
N LEU A 111 -7.65 -6.59 5.31
CA LEU A 111 -6.84 -7.54 6.05
C LEU A 111 -7.05 -7.31 7.54
N LYS A 112 -7.37 -8.36 8.29
CA LYS A 112 -7.48 -8.31 9.76
C LYS A 112 -7.04 -9.65 10.32
N PRO A 113 -6.73 -9.73 11.63
CA PRO A 113 -6.43 -11.01 12.25
C PRO A 113 -7.52 -12.03 11.95
N GLU A 114 -7.11 -13.26 11.62
CA GLU A 114 -7.94 -14.47 11.54
C GLU A 114 -9.01 -14.53 10.43
N CYS A 115 -9.25 -13.45 9.68
CA CYS A 115 -10.25 -13.46 8.62
C CYS A 115 -10.03 -12.31 7.64
N ASP A 116 -9.82 -12.60 6.36
CA ASP A 116 -9.80 -11.54 5.35
C ASP A 116 -11.18 -11.36 4.72
N SER A 117 -11.50 -10.12 4.37
CA SER A 117 -12.76 -9.81 3.68
C SER A 117 -12.51 -9.11 2.36
N LEU A 118 -12.93 -9.75 1.28
CA LEU A 118 -13.05 -9.11 -0.03
C LEU A 118 -14.23 -8.16 -0.03
N GLY A 119 -14.01 -6.96 -0.57
CA GLY A 119 -15.06 -5.98 -0.84
C GLY A 119 -15.79 -6.29 -2.15
N THR A 120 -15.75 -5.34 -3.09
CA THR A 120 -16.38 -5.50 -4.40
C THR A 120 -15.58 -6.45 -5.28
N ILE A 121 -16.28 -7.37 -5.95
CA ILE A 121 -15.69 -8.39 -6.83
C ILE A 121 -16.11 -8.09 -8.27
N TYR A 122 -15.12 -8.13 -9.16
CA TYR A 122 -15.25 -7.92 -10.59
C TYR A 122 -14.80 -9.19 -11.34
N PRO A 123 -15.07 -9.33 -12.66
CA PRO A 123 -14.65 -10.52 -13.40
C PRO A 123 -13.14 -10.74 -13.34
N SER A 124 -12.37 -9.66 -13.25
CA SER A 124 -10.91 -9.66 -13.13
C SER A 124 -10.38 -9.89 -11.71
N ALA A 125 -11.24 -10.17 -10.73
CA ALA A 125 -10.83 -10.21 -9.32
C ALA A 125 -9.71 -11.21 -9.03
N ILE A 126 -9.66 -12.34 -9.75
CA ILE A 126 -8.59 -13.34 -9.58
C ILE A 126 -7.25 -12.79 -10.08
N GLU A 127 -7.21 -12.18 -11.26
CA GLU A 127 -5.99 -11.57 -11.82
C GLU A 127 -5.52 -10.37 -10.99
N ASP A 128 -6.46 -9.54 -10.56
CA ASP A 128 -6.19 -8.41 -9.67
C ASP A 128 -5.67 -8.93 -8.30
N ALA A 129 -6.21 -10.03 -7.77
CA ALA A 129 -5.72 -10.67 -6.55
C ALA A 129 -4.31 -11.24 -6.71
N ARG A 130 -4.01 -11.89 -7.85
CA ARG A 130 -2.64 -12.34 -8.18
C ARG A 130 -1.66 -11.17 -8.22
N THR A 131 -2.06 -10.06 -8.83
CA THR A 131 -1.24 -8.84 -8.88
C THR A 131 -0.98 -8.28 -7.48
N ALA A 132 -2.02 -8.23 -6.64
CA ALA A 132 -1.89 -7.78 -5.25
C ALA A 132 -0.96 -8.70 -4.44
N LEU A 133 -1.12 -10.03 -4.57
CA LEU A 133 -0.28 -11.00 -3.87
C LEU A 133 1.18 -10.96 -4.34
N GLY A 134 1.42 -10.74 -5.64
CA GLY A 134 2.76 -10.58 -6.19
C GLY A 134 3.50 -9.42 -5.53
N VAL A 135 2.90 -8.23 -5.50
CA VAL A 135 3.56 -7.07 -4.86
C VAL A 135 3.68 -7.21 -3.34
N MET A 136 2.76 -7.92 -2.68
CA MET A 136 2.90 -8.26 -1.25
C MET A 136 4.09 -9.18 -1.01
N ALA A 137 4.26 -10.22 -1.83
CA ALA A 137 5.37 -11.15 -1.74
C ALA A 137 6.71 -10.44 -1.99
N ASP A 138 6.77 -9.61 -3.04
CA ASP A 138 7.94 -8.78 -3.32
C ASP A 138 8.29 -7.88 -2.14
N PHE A 139 7.28 -7.26 -1.52
CA PHE A 139 7.48 -6.36 -0.40
C PHE A 139 7.99 -7.07 0.86
N ILE A 140 7.53 -8.29 1.13
CA ILE A 140 8.03 -9.12 2.23
C ILE A 140 9.49 -9.52 1.96
N SER A 141 9.83 -9.82 0.70
CA SER A 141 11.16 -10.25 0.28
C SER A 141 12.17 -9.10 0.30
N ASP A 142 11.84 -7.97 -0.33
CA ASP A 142 12.67 -6.77 -0.42
C ASP A 142 11.79 -5.51 -0.54
N ALA A 143 11.40 -4.96 0.60
CA ALA A 143 10.62 -3.73 0.67
C ALA A 143 11.33 -2.54 -0.01
N ARG A 144 12.66 -2.49 0.02
CA ARG A 144 13.45 -1.40 -0.58
C ARG A 144 13.34 -1.43 -2.10
N ALA A 145 13.46 -2.61 -2.70
CA ALA A 145 13.27 -2.78 -4.14
C ALA A 145 11.85 -2.38 -4.56
N VAL A 146 10.82 -2.73 -3.78
CA VAL A 146 9.44 -2.33 -4.07
C VAL A 146 9.25 -0.82 -3.96
N PHE A 147 9.81 -0.17 -2.95
CA PHE A 147 9.73 1.29 -2.82
C PHE A 147 10.44 2.01 -3.96
N ALA A 148 11.61 1.52 -4.39
CA ALA A 148 12.40 2.10 -5.46
C ALA A 148 11.67 2.16 -6.81
N ARG A 149 10.60 1.38 -7.00
CA ARG A 149 9.73 1.43 -8.19
C ARG A 149 8.93 2.74 -8.31
N SER A 150 8.85 3.55 -7.25
CA SER A 150 8.13 4.84 -7.26
C SER A 150 9.08 6.02 -7.40
N HIS A 151 9.16 6.63 -8.58
CA HIS A 151 10.10 7.74 -8.81
C HIS A 151 9.50 9.13 -8.55
N ASP A 152 8.19 9.30 -8.69
CA ASP A 152 7.57 10.63 -8.65
C ASP A 152 6.95 10.96 -7.29
N TYR A 153 6.51 9.95 -6.54
CA TYR A 153 5.73 10.14 -5.31
C TYR A 153 6.23 9.24 -4.18
N CYS A 154 6.23 9.78 -2.96
CA CYS A 154 6.58 9.04 -1.77
C CYS A 154 5.58 7.91 -1.52
N CYS A 155 6.09 6.68 -1.38
CA CYS A 155 5.27 5.50 -1.06
C CYS A 155 4.44 5.67 0.24
N CYS A 156 4.94 6.46 1.21
CA CYS A 156 4.29 6.64 2.51
C CYS A 156 3.22 7.76 2.53
N CYS A 157 3.62 8.98 2.16
CA CYS A 157 2.78 10.17 2.33
C CYS A 157 2.15 10.66 1.01
N GLY A 158 2.57 10.11 -0.13
CA GLY A 158 2.07 10.50 -1.46
C GLY A 158 2.53 11.87 -1.95
N LYS A 159 3.42 12.56 -1.21
CA LYS A 159 4.02 13.83 -1.66
C LYS A 159 5.01 13.60 -2.79
N GLY A 160 5.14 14.57 -3.69
CA GLY A 160 6.08 14.51 -4.80
C GLY A 160 7.55 14.46 -4.34
N LEU A 161 8.35 13.62 -4.98
CA LEU A 161 9.77 13.43 -4.70
C LEU A 161 10.61 14.39 -5.56
N ARG A 162 11.45 15.18 -4.91
CA ARG A 162 12.18 16.28 -5.55
C ARG A 162 13.67 15.97 -5.75
N ASP A 163 14.32 15.46 -4.72
CA ASP A 163 15.74 15.10 -4.77
C ASP A 163 15.93 13.68 -5.33
N GLU A 164 17.03 13.49 -6.05
CA GLU A 164 17.39 12.23 -6.71
C GLU A 164 17.48 11.06 -5.73
N SER A 165 18.02 11.31 -4.54
CA SER A 165 18.16 10.29 -3.49
C SER A 165 16.81 9.74 -3.05
N SER A 166 15.81 10.61 -2.87
CA SER A 166 14.46 10.18 -2.55
C SER A 166 13.74 9.54 -3.73
N ARG A 167 13.96 10.00 -4.97
CA ARG A 167 13.42 9.34 -6.18
C ARG A 167 13.98 7.93 -6.37
N ALA A 168 15.26 7.72 -6.05
CA ALA A 168 15.91 6.41 -6.11
C ALA A 168 15.37 5.45 -5.03
N ARG A 169 15.00 5.96 -3.84
CA ARG A 169 14.36 5.16 -2.78
C ARG A 169 12.86 4.97 -2.95
N GLY A 170 12.19 5.87 -3.68
CA GLY A 170 10.74 6.07 -3.67
C GLY A 170 10.13 6.52 -2.35
N VAL A 171 10.97 7.03 -1.44
CA VAL A 171 10.56 7.49 -0.11
C VAL A 171 11.20 8.84 0.19
N GLY A 172 10.36 9.80 0.59
CA GLY A 172 10.79 11.14 1.01
C GLY A 172 11.59 11.12 2.33
N PRO A 173 12.49 12.08 2.56
CA PRO A 173 13.41 12.06 3.72
C PRO A 173 12.69 11.99 5.06
N GLU A 174 11.55 12.67 5.19
CA GLU A 174 10.71 12.65 6.40
C GLU A 174 10.11 11.28 6.70
N CYS A 175 9.91 10.45 5.68
CA CYS A 175 9.29 9.13 5.82
C CYS A 175 10.32 8.01 6.00
N VAL A 176 11.58 8.21 5.60
CA VAL A 176 12.66 7.21 5.74
C VAL A 176 12.83 6.81 7.20
N ARG A 177 12.81 7.77 8.13
CA ARG A 177 13.05 7.54 9.57
C ARG A 177 12.09 6.50 10.17
N VAL A 178 10.86 6.46 9.69
CA VAL A 178 9.80 5.53 10.15
C VAL A 178 9.98 4.13 9.55
N LEU A 179 10.70 4.03 8.43
CA LEU A 179 10.95 2.81 7.68
C LEU A 179 12.33 2.20 7.95
N ASN A 180 13.11 2.76 8.88
CA ASN A 180 14.47 2.32 9.13
C ASN A 180 14.58 0.83 9.47
N TRP A 181 13.57 0.28 10.17
CA TRP A 181 13.53 -1.13 10.54
C TRP A 181 13.04 -2.05 9.41
N LEU A 182 12.43 -1.50 8.36
CA LEU A 182 11.76 -2.24 7.30
C LEU A 182 12.57 -2.29 6.00
N ALA A 183 13.18 -1.17 5.60
CA ALA A 183 13.80 -1.05 4.27
C ALA A 183 15.10 -0.24 4.24
N PHE A 184 15.43 0.45 5.34
CA PHE A 184 16.53 1.42 5.38
C PHE A 184 17.26 1.31 6.71
N GLU A 185 17.97 0.20 6.95
CA GLU A 185 18.79 0.06 8.15
C GLU A 185 19.65 1.30 8.37
N LYS A 186 19.78 1.71 9.65
CA LYS A 186 20.78 2.71 10.03
C LYS A 186 22.14 2.12 9.67
N THR A 187 22.71 2.56 8.56
CA THR A 187 24.15 2.46 8.37
C THR A 187 24.78 3.31 9.46
N GLU A 188 25.43 2.67 10.42
CA GLU A 188 26.37 3.37 11.29
C GLU A 188 27.41 4.05 10.39
N GLY A 189 27.41 5.39 10.38
CA GLY A 189 28.43 6.18 9.70
C GLY A 189 28.15 6.51 8.22
N ASN A 190 27.33 7.52 7.98
CA ASN A 190 27.62 8.44 6.86
C ASN A 190 28.84 9.28 7.24
N ALA A 191 30.03 8.69 7.14
CA ALA A 191 31.32 9.38 7.29
C ALA A 191 31.72 10.18 6.03
N LEU A 192 30.79 10.42 5.08
CA LEU A 192 31.10 11.08 3.80
C LEU A 192 30.28 12.34 3.51
N VAL A 193 29.67 12.97 4.52
CA VAL A 193 29.00 14.29 4.32
C VAL A 193 29.84 15.48 4.83
N ASN A 194 31.09 15.25 5.29
CA ASN A 194 32.03 16.33 5.62
C ASN A 194 33.29 16.30 4.74
N ALA A 195 33.10 16.18 3.42
CA ALA A 195 34.17 16.37 2.45
C ALA A 195 33.69 17.18 1.23
N VAL A 196 33.23 18.41 1.49
CA VAL A 196 33.46 19.60 0.64
C VAL A 196 33.50 20.82 1.55
#